data_AF-A0A9W4IUV2-F1
#
_entry.id   AF-A0A9W4IUV2-F1
#
_cell.length_a   1.000
_cell.length_b   1.000
_cell.length_c   1.000
_cell.angle_alpha   90.00
_cell.angle_beta   90.00
_cell.angle_gamma   90.00
#
_symmetry.space_group_name_H-M   'P 1'
#
loop_
_entity.id
_entity.type
_entity.pdbx_description
1 polymer ?
#
loop_
_entity_poly.entity_id
_entity_poly.type
_entity_poly.pdbx_seq_one_letter_code
_entity_poly.pdbx_strand_id
1 'polypeptide(L)'
;MMLKYSLAAALVALVGTGLTQQVDGAQFNNPTAGPPASYFAAAATIPVAALQSAATQVSTAASKSTYAINNNGGAQKVTIHSDWSKFSEGAAFVFVADMDVDCDGLNHNCKGNPDGQAQTNFGALSAYEVPFIVIPDNFATAYPSEFPGNNLAAVICNGKMFYGIYGDSNGDTPEVIGEASWLMARTCFPGKDLNGNAGHGAADVTYIVFSGSEAVLPSSALNKNYVTNFSTLRSMGDKLVNSLAKNLGLVAGGSPTTLITTAIGSSPTSGSCSWSGHCAGASCSSEDDCSDDLVCKSGKCASSTSCSWSGHCAGASCSSGDDCSDDLVCKSGKCASP
;
A
#
# COMPACT_ATOMS: atom_id res chain seq x y z
N MET A 1 -40.48 36.07 14.88
CA MET A 1 -39.35 36.26 13.95
C MET A 1 -38.54 34.96 14.00
N MET A 2 -38.87 33.98 13.15
CA MET A 2 -38.20 32.68 13.13
C MET A 2 -37.08 32.71 12.08
N LEU A 3 -35.82 32.63 12.52
CA LEU A 3 -34.68 32.39 11.63
C LEU A 3 -34.60 30.90 11.34
N LYS A 4 -34.82 30.54 10.07
CA LYS A 4 -34.59 29.21 9.53
C LYS A 4 -33.08 29.00 9.38
N TYR A 5 -32.54 28.02 10.09
CA TYR A 5 -31.22 27.46 9.78
C TYR A 5 -31.38 26.43 8.66
N SER A 6 -30.84 26.75 7.49
CA SER A 6 -30.70 25.79 6.39
C SER A 6 -29.41 25.00 6.60
N LEU A 7 -29.50 23.79 7.16
CA LEU A 7 -28.44 22.78 7.01
C LEU A 7 -28.53 22.23 5.59
N ALA A 8 -27.59 22.61 4.73
CA ALA A 8 -27.31 21.87 3.50
C ALA A 8 -26.30 20.76 3.83
N ALA A 9 -26.80 19.59 4.21
CA ALA A 9 -26.00 18.37 4.21
C ALA A 9 -25.85 17.91 2.75
N ALA A 10 -24.70 18.20 2.15
CA ALA A 10 -24.34 17.66 0.84
C ALA A 10 -23.93 16.19 1.01
N LEU A 11 -24.89 15.28 0.83
CA LEU A 11 -24.64 13.84 0.73
C LEU A 11 -24.16 13.56 -0.70
N VAL A 12 -22.85 13.44 -0.91
CA VAL A 12 -22.31 12.97 -2.19
C VAL A 12 -22.39 11.45 -2.19
N ALA A 13 -23.40 10.91 -2.88
CA ALA A 13 -23.44 9.49 -3.22
C ALA A 13 -22.44 9.24 -4.37
N LEU A 14 -21.33 8.56 -4.10
CA LEU A 14 -20.43 8.06 -5.14
C LEU A 14 -21.06 6.81 -5.77
N VAL A 15 -21.68 7.00 -6.94
CA VAL A 15 -21.99 5.90 -7.86
C VAL A 15 -20.75 5.66 -8.71
N GLY A 16 -20.19 4.46 -8.60
CA GLY A 16 -18.98 4.03 -9.30
C GLY A 16 -19.14 4.09 -10.82
N THR A 17 -18.43 5.05 -11.42
CA THR A 17 -17.98 5.03 -12.81
C THR A 17 -16.54 5.54 -12.79
N GLY A 18 -15.64 4.95 -13.57
CA GLY A 18 -14.19 5.22 -13.52
C GLY A 18 -13.80 6.64 -13.89
N LEU A 19 -14.02 7.59 -12.98
CA LEU A 19 -13.58 8.97 -13.08
C LEU A 19 -12.13 9.04 -12.61
N THR A 20 -11.26 9.56 -13.47
CA THR A 20 -9.90 9.97 -13.13
C THR A 20 -9.91 10.80 -11.85
N GLN A 21 -9.11 10.41 -10.86
CA GLN A 21 -8.96 11.09 -9.57
C GLN A 21 -8.05 12.30 -9.70
N GLN A 22 -8.48 13.24 -10.54
CA GLN A 22 -7.87 14.55 -10.67
C GLN A 22 -8.48 15.46 -9.61
N VAL A 23 -7.63 16.16 -8.85
CA VAL A 23 -8.05 16.94 -7.69
C VAL A 23 -7.47 18.36 -7.71
N ASP A 24 -8.17 19.27 -7.04
CA ASP A 24 -7.58 20.52 -6.59
C ASP A 24 -6.90 20.27 -5.24
N GLY A 25 -5.58 20.06 -5.28
CA GLY A 25 -4.80 19.67 -4.10
C GLY A 25 -4.91 20.65 -2.93
N ALA A 26 -5.16 21.94 -3.19
CA ALA A 26 -5.35 22.93 -2.11
C ALA A 26 -6.57 22.60 -1.22
N GLN A 27 -7.59 21.92 -1.74
CA GLN A 27 -8.76 21.49 -0.97
C GLN A 27 -8.45 20.38 0.03
N PHE A 28 -7.36 19.64 -0.20
CA PHE A 28 -6.90 18.55 0.62
C PHE A 28 -5.70 18.93 1.51
N ASN A 29 -5.23 20.17 1.45
CA ASN A 29 -4.19 20.69 2.34
C ASN A 29 -4.78 20.99 3.73
N ASN A 30 -5.10 19.94 4.49
CA ASN A 30 -5.70 20.04 5.81
C ASN A 30 -5.18 18.92 6.73
N PRO A 31 -4.76 19.25 7.98
CA PRO A 31 -4.17 18.27 8.91
C PRO A 31 -5.12 17.12 9.30
N THR A 32 -6.43 17.29 9.08
CA THR A 32 -7.49 16.34 9.45
C THR A 32 -8.30 15.82 8.26
N ALA A 33 -8.03 16.32 7.04
CA ALA A 33 -8.84 16.05 5.86
C ALA A 33 -7.99 16.05 4.57
N GLY A 34 -6.92 15.26 4.57
CA GLY A 34 -6.13 14.97 3.37
C GLY A 34 -6.87 14.09 2.35
N PRO A 35 -6.25 13.77 1.20
CA PRO A 35 -6.80 12.86 0.22
C PRO A 35 -7.12 11.50 0.85
N PRO A 36 -8.24 10.85 0.49
CA PRO A 36 -8.54 9.52 0.99
C PRO A 36 -7.43 8.53 0.65
N ALA A 37 -7.07 7.65 1.58
CA ALA A 37 -6.05 6.61 1.37
C ALA A 37 -6.31 5.76 0.11
N SER A 38 -7.59 5.56 -0.25
CA SER A 38 -7.99 4.84 -1.46
C SER A 38 -7.51 5.49 -2.77
N TYR A 39 -7.11 6.77 -2.74
CA TYR A 39 -6.60 7.45 -3.94
C TYR A 39 -5.21 6.99 -4.34
N PHE A 40 -4.41 6.57 -3.37
CA PHE A 40 -3.03 6.14 -3.57
C PHE A 40 -2.75 4.74 -3.01
N ALA A 41 -3.77 4.01 -2.56
CA ALA A 41 -3.65 2.60 -2.21
C ALA A 41 -3.39 1.74 -3.46
N ALA A 42 -2.49 0.78 -3.32
CA ALA A 42 -2.20 -0.21 -4.35
C ALA A 42 -3.45 -1.02 -4.73
N ALA A 43 -3.48 -1.55 -5.96
CA ALA A 43 -4.52 -2.49 -6.36
C ALA A 43 -4.51 -3.76 -5.48
N ALA A 44 -5.69 -4.30 -5.20
CA ALA A 44 -5.84 -5.54 -4.41
C ALA A 44 -5.16 -6.76 -5.05
N THR A 45 -4.84 -6.69 -6.35
CA THR A 45 -4.11 -7.74 -7.09
C THR A 45 -2.61 -7.71 -6.84
N ILE A 46 -2.07 -6.67 -6.18
CA ILE A 46 -0.65 -6.58 -5.87
C ILE A 46 -0.32 -7.56 -4.73
N PRO A 47 0.73 -8.41 -4.87
CA PRO A 47 1.08 -9.41 -3.86
C PRO A 47 1.87 -8.79 -2.70
N VAL A 48 1.23 -7.91 -1.91
CA VAL A 48 1.88 -7.08 -0.87
C VAL A 48 2.67 -7.93 0.14
N ALA A 49 2.08 -8.99 0.68
CA ALA A 49 2.74 -9.85 1.67
C ALA A 49 3.99 -10.55 1.09
N ALA A 50 3.93 -10.96 -0.18
CA ALA A 50 5.07 -11.61 -0.84
C ALA A 50 6.19 -10.61 -1.13
N LEU A 51 5.86 -9.38 -1.52
CA LEU A 51 6.83 -8.29 -1.72
C LEU A 51 7.49 -7.89 -0.39
N GLN A 52 6.71 -7.77 0.68
CA GLN A 52 7.24 -7.50 2.02
C GLN A 52 8.17 -8.63 2.48
N SER A 53 7.80 -9.90 2.23
CA SER A 53 8.66 -11.05 2.53
C SER A 53 9.95 -11.01 1.70
N ALA A 54 9.87 -10.71 0.40
CA ALA A 54 11.05 -10.56 -0.46
C ALA A 54 11.98 -9.43 0.00
N ALA A 55 11.43 -8.32 0.52
CA ALA A 55 12.21 -7.23 1.09
C ALA A 55 13.04 -7.65 2.32
N THR A 56 12.67 -8.72 3.03
CA THR A 56 13.49 -9.25 4.14
C THR A 56 14.67 -10.12 3.68
N GLN A 57 14.69 -10.51 2.40
CA GLN A 57 15.69 -11.43 1.84
C GLN A 57 16.78 -10.71 1.03
N VAL A 58 16.68 -9.40 0.85
CA VAL A 58 17.69 -8.59 0.18
C VAL A 58 18.97 -8.51 1.01
N SER A 59 20.11 -8.39 0.35
CA SER A 59 21.41 -8.45 1.03
C SER A 59 22.48 -7.55 0.43
N THR A 60 22.27 -7.03 -0.78
CA THR A 60 23.24 -6.20 -1.48
C THR A 60 23.08 -4.75 -1.03
N ALA A 61 23.93 -4.31 -0.10
CA ALA A 61 23.96 -2.90 0.32
C ALA A 61 24.35 -1.99 -0.86
N ALA A 62 23.61 -0.89 -1.04
CA ALA A 62 23.99 0.17 -1.95
C ALA A 62 25.20 0.96 -1.39
N SER A 63 25.80 1.83 -2.21
CA SER A 63 26.81 2.79 -1.74
C SER A 63 26.15 3.86 -0.86
N LYS A 64 26.85 4.34 0.17
CA LYS A 64 26.36 5.36 1.12
C LYS A 64 24.93 5.09 1.60
N SER A 65 24.66 3.90 2.12
CA SER A 65 23.30 3.37 2.27
C SER A 65 22.87 3.11 3.71
N THR A 66 23.72 3.34 4.70
CA THR A 66 23.42 2.98 6.10
C THR A 66 23.22 4.21 6.98
N TYR A 67 22.01 4.36 7.53
CA TYR A 67 21.58 5.53 8.30
C TYR A 67 20.85 5.09 9.58
N ALA A 68 20.84 5.94 10.60
CA ALA A 68 20.06 5.68 11.81
C ALA A 68 18.58 6.01 11.54
N ILE A 69 17.66 5.30 12.20
CA ILE A 69 16.23 5.64 12.13
C ILE A 69 15.88 6.94 12.86
N ASN A 70 16.69 7.33 13.85
CA ASN A 70 16.53 8.59 14.56
C ASN A 70 17.85 9.03 15.22
N ASN A 71 17.84 10.23 15.78
CA ASN A 71 19.01 10.87 16.40
C ASN A 71 19.33 10.41 17.83
N ASN A 72 18.64 9.37 18.34
CA ASN A 72 18.90 8.87 19.69
C ASN A 72 20.22 8.08 19.75
N GLY A 73 20.91 8.18 20.89
CA GLY A 73 22.11 7.39 21.14
C GLY A 73 21.84 5.89 21.04
N GLY A 74 22.54 5.20 20.12
CA GLY A 74 22.36 3.76 19.90
C GLY A 74 21.14 3.37 19.06
N ALA A 75 20.53 4.33 18.35
CA ALA A 75 19.44 4.07 17.42
C ALA A 75 19.78 2.95 16.43
N GLN A 76 18.77 2.16 16.07
CA GLN A 76 18.88 1.12 15.04
C GLN A 76 19.34 1.77 13.73
N LYS A 77 20.26 1.09 13.02
CA LYS A 77 20.67 1.49 11.69
C LYS A 77 20.00 0.62 10.64
N VAL A 78 19.60 1.25 9.55
CA VAL A 78 18.95 0.64 8.40
C VAL A 78 19.87 0.77 7.21
N THR A 79 19.85 -0.23 6.33
CA THR A 79 20.61 -0.22 5.07
C THR A 79 19.64 -0.16 3.89
N ILE A 80 19.95 0.71 2.92
CA ILE A 80 19.29 0.74 1.61
C ILE A 80 19.95 -0.30 0.70
N HIS A 81 19.13 -1.20 0.17
CA HIS A 81 19.56 -2.33 -0.64
C HIS A 81 19.32 -2.09 -2.13
N SER A 82 20.25 -2.54 -2.96
CA SER A 82 20.23 -2.40 -4.43
C SER A 82 19.96 -3.71 -5.17
N ASP A 83 19.49 -4.76 -4.48
CA ASP A 83 19.23 -6.07 -5.09
C ASP A 83 18.29 -5.98 -6.29
N TRP A 84 17.37 -5.00 -6.30
CA TRP A 84 16.37 -4.81 -7.35
C TRP A 84 16.73 -3.68 -8.33
N SER A 85 17.91 -3.06 -8.20
CA SER A 85 18.24 -1.82 -8.91
C SER A 85 18.61 -2.01 -10.39
N LYS A 86 18.76 -3.26 -10.84
CA LYS A 86 19.23 -3.61 -12.20
C LYS A 86 18.14 -4.21 -13.09
N PHE A 87 16.90 -4.26 -12.61
CA PHE A 87 15.80 -4.72 -13.45
C PHE A 87 15.55 -3.74 -14.60
N SER A 88 15.14 -4.25 -15.77
CA SER A 88 14.85 -3.39 -16.92
C SER A 88 13.58 -2.55 -16.74
N GLU A 89 12.64 -3.06 -15.94
CA GLU A 89 11.42 -2.38 -15.52
C GLU A 89 11.17 -2.68 -14.05
N GLY A 90 10.62 -1.72 -13.29
CA GLY A 90 10.43 -1.88 -11.85
C GLY A 90 11.75 -1.98 -11.08
N ALA A 91 12.83 -1.38 -11.61
CA ALA A 91 14.07 -1.20 -10.88
C ALA A 91 13.81 -0.38 -9.62
N ALA A 92 14.33 -0.84 -8.49
CA ALA A 92 14.08 -0.18 -7.22
C ALA A 92 15.23 -0.39 -6.23
N PHE A 93 15.26 0.50 -5.25
CA PHE A 93 15.99 0.34 -4.01
C PHE A 93 15.01 0.10 -2.87
N VAL A 94 15.40 -0.70 -1.88
CA VAL A 94 14.49 -1.13 -0.81
C VAL A 94 15.16 -1.06 0.56
N PHE A 95 14.39 -0.66 1.56
CA PHE A 95 14.80 -0.65 2.97
C PHE A 95 13.59 -0.85 3.89
N VAL A 96 13.84 -1.29 5.12
CA VAL A 96 12.82 -1.45 6.17
C VAL A 96 13.18 -0.57 7.35
N ALA A 97 12.46 0.53 7.52
CA ALA A 97 12.71 1.53 8.55
C ALA A 97 11.45 1.74 9.39
N ASP A 98 11.57 2.66 10.34
CA ASP A 98 10.45 3.20 11.08
C ASP A 98 9.69 4.24 10.21
N MET A 99 8.79 5.01 10.82
CA MET A 99 8.02 6.04 10.13
C MET A 99 7.85 7.29 10.97
N ASP A 100 8.79 8.23 10.80
CA ASP A 100 8.71 9.58 11.35
C ASP A 100 7.97 10.53 10.40
N VAL A 101 7.48 11.66 10.93
CA VAL A 101 6.67 12.62 10.16
C VAL A 101 7.52 13.79 9.72
N ASP A 102 7.70 13.88 8.41
CA ASP A 102 8.22 15.06 7.74
C ASP A 102 7.06 16.02 7.41
N CYS A 103 7.25 17.29 7.75
CA CYS A 103 6.28 18.35 7.52
C CYS A 103 6.78 19.45 6.58
N ASP A 104 7.95 19.30 5.99
CA ASP A 104 8.58 20.32 5.16
C ASP A 104 7.71 20.72 3.96
N GLY A 105 7.98 21.92 3.45
CA GLY A 105 7.16 22.59 2.44
C GLY A 105 6.04 23.45 3.03
N LEU A 106 4.83 23.38 2.46
CA LEU A 106 3.72 24.27 2.86
C LEU A 106 3.29 24.09 4.31
N ASN A 107 3.54 22.92 4.88
CA ASN A 107 3.08 22.54 6.20
C ASN A 107 4.20 22.49 7.24
N HIS A 108 5.33 23.16 7.00
CA HIS A 108 6.51 23.10 7.87
C HIS A 108 6.24 23.44 9.34
N ASN A 109 5.21 24.23 9.63
CA ASN A 109 4.75 24.50 11.01
C ASN A 109 3.64 23.55 11.48
N CYS A 110 3.61 22.31 10.98
CA CYS A 110 2.62 21.33 11.41
C CYS A 110 2.73 21.08 12.92
N LYS A 111 1.67 20.51 13.52
CA LYS A 111 1.66 20.21 14.95
C LYS A 111 2.91 19.43 15.34
N GLY A 112 3.62 19.94 16.34
CA GLY A 112 4.76 19.28 16.94
C GLY A 112 6.09 19.53 16.22
N ASN A 113 6.10 20.06 14.99
CA ASN A 113 7.33 20.17 14.21
C ASN A 113 8.26 21.27 14.76
N PRO A 114 9.46 20.93 15.27
CA PRO A 114 10.37 21.91 15.85
C PRO A 114 11.29 22.59 14.83
N ASP A 115 11.52 21.97 13.67
CA ASP A 115 12.63 22.27 12.75
C ASP A 115 12.22 22.31 11.26
N GLY A 116 10.92 22.35 10.98
CA GLY A 116 10.43 22.34 9.61
C GLY A 116 10.95 23.45 8.70
N GLN A 117 11.21 23.10 7.46
CA GLN A 117 11.66 23.99 6.40
C GLN A 117 10.54 24.33 5.42
N ALA A 118 10.51 25.58 4.95
CA ALA A 118 9.44 26.05 4.07
C ALA A 118 9.46 25.44 2.65
N GLN A 119 10.46 24.61 2.32
CA GLN A 119 10.62 23.93 1.03
C GLN A 119 11.01 22.48 1.29
N THR A 120 10.62 21.61 0.36
CA THR A 120 11.22 20.29 0.15
C THR A 120 12.20 20.37 -1.04
N ASN A 121 12.98 19.31 -1.30
CA ASN A 121 13.92 19.27 -2.43
C ASN A 121 13.28 19.50 -3.81
N PHE A 122 12.02 19.11 -4.01
CA PHE A 122 11.36 19.12 -5.32
C PHE A 122 10.14 20.05 -5.40
N GLY A 123 10.03 20.99 -4.46
CA GLY A 123 8.98 22.00 -4.43
C GLY A 123 8.67 22.49 -3.02
N ALA A 124 7.55 23.15 -2.85
CA ALA A 124 6.98 23.37 -1.52
C ALA A 124 5.82 22.39 -1.36
N LEU A 125 6.12 21.09 -1.23
CA LEU A 125 5.09 20.07 -1.17
C LEU A 125 4.20 20.27 0.07
N SER A 126 2.93 19.89 -0.04
CA SER A 126 2.00 19.91 1.07
C SER A 126 2.07 18.56 1.79
N ALA A 127 2.71 18.50 2.97
CA ALA A 127 2.73 17.26 3.78
C ALA A 127 1.33 16.70 4.10
N TYR A 128 0.29 17.54 4.11
CA TYR A 128 -1.10 17.12 4.30
C TYR A 128 -1.77 16.50 3.07
N GLU A 129 -1.21 16.67 1.88
CA GLU A 129 -1.84 16.27 0.60
C GLU A 129 -0.96 15.35 -0.24
N VAL A 130 0.34 15.61 -0.29
CA VAL A 130 1.27 14.82 -1.08
C VAL A 130 1.72 13.63 -0.24
N PRO A 131 1.44 12.38 -0.66
CA PRO A 131 2.09 11.22 -0.07
C PRO A 131 3.54 11.22 -0.54
N PHE A 132 4.48 11.64 0.31
CA PHE A 132 5.89 11.58 0.00
C PHE A 132 6.67 10.82 1.07
N ILE A 133 7.84 10.34 0.67
CA ILE A 133 8.86 9.78 1.54
C ILE A 133 10.11 10.65 1.45
N VAL A 134 10.95 10.51 2.48
CA VAL A 134 12.26 11.16 2.56
C VAL A 134 13.34 10.09 2.45
N ILE A 135 14.38 10.37 1.69
CA ILE A 135 15.60 9.54 1.70
C ILE A 135 16.81 10.41 2.10
N PRO A 136 17.87 9.82 2.66
CA PRO A 136 19.04 10.59 3.08
C PRO A 136 19.72 11.31 1.90
N ASP A 137 20.09 12.58 2.08
CA ASP A 137 20.66 13.42 1.02
C ASP A 137 21.98 12.86 0.48
N ASN A 138 22.85 12.34 1.35
CA ASN A 138 24.09 11.71 0.93
C ASN A 138 23.87 10.47 0.05
N PHE A 139 22.77 9.75 0.25
CA PHE A 139 22.38 8.63 -0.59
C PHE A 139 21.83 9.13 -1.93
N ALA A 140 20.85 10.03 -1.91
CA ALA A 140 20.23 10.58 -3.12
C ALA A 140 21.29 11.18 -4.08
N THR A 141 22.21 11.98 -3.54
CA THR A 141 23.29 12.63 -4.30
C THR A 141 24.32 11.65 -4.85
N ALA A 142 24.45 10.44 -4.29
CA ALA A 142 25.29 9.38 -4.85
C ALA A 142 24.66 8.68 -6.07
N TYR A 143 23.34 8.84 -6.25
CA TYR A 143 22.55 8.17 -7.28
C TYR A 143 21.69 9.16 -8.09
N PRO A 144 22.25 10.25 -8.65
CA PRO A 144 21.46 11.34 -9.24
C PRO A 144 20.68 10.93 -10.50
N SER A 145 21.16 9.94 -11.25
CA SER A 145 20.42 9.38 -12.40
C SER A 145 19.26 8.49 -12.00
N GLU A 146 19.36 7.87 -10.83
CA GLU A 146 18.33 6.97 -10.29
C GLU A 146 17.23 7.76 -9.58
N PHE A 147 17.61 8.84 -8.87
CA PHE A 147 16.71 9.68 -8.09
C PHE A 147 16.76 11.16 -8.51
N PRO A 148 16.34 11.50 -9.74
CA PRO A 148 16.27 12.88 -10.18
C PRO A 148 15.19 13.72 -9.46
N GLY A 149 14.31 13.06 -8.68
CA GLY A 149 13.26 13.70 -7.88
C GLY A 149 11.86 13.32 -8.32
N ASN A 150 10.89 13.35 -7.38
CA ASN A 150 9.51 12.92 -7.60
C ASN A 150 9.38 11.47 -8.13
N ASN A 151 10.38 10.63 -7.89
CA ASN A 151 10.35 9.22 -8.19
C ASN A 151 9.23 8.53 -7.42
N LEU A 152 8.53 7.59 -8.04
CA LEU A 152 7.51 6.80 -7.36
C LEU A 152 8.13 5.97 -6.22
N ALA A 153 7.43 5.97 -5.10
CA ALA A 153 7.70 5.10 -3.97
C ALA A 153 6.47 4.27 -3.65
N ALA A 154 6.68 3.02 -3.25
CA ALA A 154 5.68 2.18 -2.63
C ALA A 154 6.06 1.94 -1.16
N VAL A 155 5.11 2.18 -0.27
CA VAL A 155 5.28 2.05 1.18
C VAL A 155 4.35 0.94 1.66
N ILE A 156 4.90 -0.07 2.33
CA ILE A 156 4.15 -1.18 2.93
C ILE A 156 4.15 -1.01 4.45
N CYS A 157 2.95 -0.92 5.01
CA CYS A 157 2.71 -0.76 6.44
C CYS A 157 1.37 -1.43 6.79
N ASN A 158 1.32 -2.13 7.93
CA ASN A 158 0.11 -2.83 8.39
C ASN A 158 -0.54 -3.73 7.31
N GLY A 159 0.29 -4.46 6.54
CA GLY A 159 -0.15 -5.37 5.48
C GLY A 159 -0.78 -4.68 4.25
N LYS A 160 -0.75 -3.35 4.17
CA LYS A 160 -1.27 -2.55 3.05
C LYS A 160 -0.13 -1.84 2.34
N MET A 161 -0.33 -1.53 1.06
CA MET A 161 0.63 -0.79 0.26
C MET A 161 0.01 0.52 -0.24
N PHE A 162 0.78 1.59 -0.14
CA PHE A 162 0.42 2.93 -0.56
C PHE A 162 1.50 3.52 -1.45
N TYR A 163 1.09 4.27 -2.47
CA TYR A 163 1.98 4.97 -3.38
C TYR A 163 2.22 6.40 -2.93
N GLY A 164 3.46 6.83 -3.12
CA GLY A 164 3.88 8.20 -2.93
C GLY A 164 5.01 8.54 -3.88
N ILE A 165 5.72 9.61 -3.56
CA ILE A 165 6.92 10.03 -4.27
C ILE A 165 8.10 10.22 -3.32
N TYR A 166 9.32 10.05 -3.82
CA TYR A 166 10.50 10.66 -3.24
C TYR A 166 10.36 12.18 -3.40
N GLY A 167 9.90 12.84 -2.32
CA GLY A 167 9.50 14.24 -2.33
C GLY A 167 10.48 15.17 -1.62
N ASP A 168 11.33 14.61 -0.76
CA ASP A 168 12.31 15.37 0.02
C ASP A 168 13.55 14.54 0.38
N SER A 169 14.66 15.18 0.73
CA SER A 169 15.83 14.50 1.31
C SER A 169 16.19 15.01 2.70
N ASN A 170 16.63 14.10 3.57
CA ASN A 170 17.11 14.47 4.89
C ASN A 170 18.56 14.98 4.76
N GLY A 171 18.75 16.29 4.96
CA GLY A 171 20.03 16.98 4.90
C GLY A 171 20.66 17.27 6.27
N ASP A 172 20.16 16.65 7.35
CA ASP A 172 20.64 16.90 8.70
C ASP A 172 22.02 16.30 8.97
N THR A 173 22.60 16.63 10.13
CA THR A 173 23.85 16.03 10.58
C THR A 173 23.72 15.52 12.02
N PRO A 174 23.65 14.20 12.24
CA PRO A 174 23.66 13.13 11.23
C PRO A 174 22.33 13.01 10.47
N GLU A 175 22.38 12.53 9.23
CA GLU A 175 21.18 12.18 8.45
C GLU A 175 20.48 10.96 9.04
N VAL A 176 19.15 10.99 9.02
CA VAL A 176 18.28 9.86 9.43
C VAL A 176 17.47 9.34 8.24
N ILE A 177 16.82 8.19 8.41
CA ILE A 177 16.01 7.52 7.38
C ILE A 177 14.70 7.02 8.00
N GLY A 178 13.64 6.97 7.21
CA GLY A 178 12.32 6.52 7.67
C GLY A 178 11.31 7.66 7.81
N GLU A 179 11.59 8.84 7.31
CA GLU A 179 10.62 9.94 7.35
C GLU A 179 9.66 9.89 6.15
N ALA A 180 8.42 10.31 6.39
CA ALA A 180 7.39 10.41 5.37
C ALA A 180 6.42 11.56 5.68
N SER A 181 5.70 12.01 4.67
CA SER A 181 4.74 13.10 4.84
C SER A 181 3.68 12.78 5.89
N TRP A 182 3.16 13.83 6.53
CA TRP A 182 2.02 13.74 7.45
C TRP A 182 0.88 12.86 6.91
N LEU A 183 0.54 13.01 5.62
CA LEU A 183 -0.48 12.18 4.96
C LEU A 183 -0.09 10.69 4.94
N MET A 184 1.12 10.37 4.49
CA MET A 184 1.58 8.98 4.39
C MET A 184 1.64 8.33 5.77
N ALA A 185 2.25 9.01 6.75
CA ALA A 185 2.42 8.49 8.10
C ALA A 185 1.08 8.18 8.78
N ARG A 186 0.12 9.10 8.70
CA ARG A 186 -1.20 8.93 9.30
C ARG A 186 -2.11 7.97 8.51
N THR A 187 -1.79 7.72 7.24
CA THR A 187 -2.44 6.67 6.45
C THR A 187 -1.95 5.29 6.87
N CYS A 188 -0.65 5.15 7.11
CA CYS A 188 -0.07 3.90 7.61
C CYS A 188 -0.56 3.58 9.02
N PHE A 189 -0.58 4.57 9.92
CA PHE A 189 -0.87 4.38 11.33
C PHE A 189 -2.08 5.24 11.79
N PRO A 190 -3.29 4.95 11.29
CA PRO A 190 -4.47 5.72 11.65
C PRO A 190 -4.74 5.62 13.16
N GLY A 191 -5.11 6.74 13.77
CA GLY A 191 -5.44 6.81 15.20
C GLY A 191 -4.24 6.84 16.16
N LYS A 192 -2.99 6.81 15.67
CA LYS A 192 -1.78 6.98 16.50
C LYS A 192 -1.40 8.44 16.77
N ASP A 193 -2.13 9.37 16.19
CA ASP A 193 -1.89 10.82 16.23
C ASP A 193 -0.45 11.22 15.87
N LEU A 194 0.12 10.54 14.86
CA LEU A 194 1.46 10.86 14.37
C LEU A 194 1.52 12.31 13.87
N ASN A 195 2.60 13.00 14.22
CA ASN A 195 2.80 14.42 13.95
C ASN A 195 4.30 14.74 13.99
N GLY A 196 4.71 15.99 13.76
CA GLY A 196 6.12 16.38 13.62
C GLY A 196 7.02 16.12 14.85
N ASN A 197 6.48 15.68 16.00
CA ASN A 197 7.28 15.20 17.13
C ASN A 197 6.92 13.78 17.60
N ALA A 198 6.08 13.07 16.86
CA ALA A 198 5.61 11.74 17.22
C ALA A 198 5.47 10.88 15.98
N GLY A 199 6.48 10.03 15.74
CA GLY A 199 6.47 9.00 14.71
C GLY A 199 6.14 7.61 15.25
N HIS A 200 6.17 6.65 14.34
CA HIS A 200 6.12 5.22 14.64
C HIS A 200 7.54 4.67 14.62
N GLY A 201 8.12 4.42 15.80
CA GLY A 201 9.54 4.08 15.94
C GLY A 201 9.93 2.61 15.71
N ALA A 202 9.00 1.73 15.35
CA ALA A 202 9.34 0.34 15.05
C ALA A 202 9.76 0.20 13.59
N ALA A 203 10.91 -0.44 13.34
CA ALA A 203 11.42 -0.66 11.98
C ALA A 203 10.68 -1.80 11.27
N ASP A 204 9.41 -1.58 10.92
CA ASP A 204 8.51 -2.55 10.28
C ASP A 204 7.83 -2.01 9.01
N VAL A 205 8.19 -0.80 8.57
CA VAL A 205 7.70 -0.19 7.34
C VAL A 205 8.67 -0.46 6.20
N THR A 206 8.18 -1.07 5.13
CA THR A 206 8.99 -1.33 3.93
C THR A 206 8.83 -0.19 2.93
N TYR A 207 9.95 0.38 2.51
CA TYR A 207 10.02 1.42 1.51
C TYR A 207 10.64 0.84 0.23
N ILE A 208 9.96 0.97 -0.89
CA ILE A 208 10.43 0.55 -2.21
C ILE A 208 10.46 1.80 -3.09
N VAL A 209 11.65 2.30 -3.41
CA VAL A 209 11.85 3.54 -4.18
C VAL A 209 12.26 3.18 -5.59
N PHE A 210 11.38 3.44 -6.55
CA PHE A 210 11.62 3.09 -7.95
C PHE A 210 12.60 4.05 -8.59
N SER A 211 13.54 3.51 -9.35
CA SER A 211 14.67 4.25 -9.88
C SER A 211 14.55 4.54 -11.38
N GLY A 212 15.24 5.59 -11.81
CA GLY A 212 15.31 6.03 -13.19
C GLY A 212 14.16 6.95 -13.62
N SER A 213 14.27 7.52 -14.82
CA SER A 213 13.34 8.52 -15.34
C SER A 213 11.90 8.01 -15.51
N GLU A 214 11.72 6.72 -15.81
CA GLU A 214 10.40 6.11 -15.97
C GLU A 214 9.62 6.01 -14.64
N ALA A 215 10.31 6.13 -13.51
CA ALA A 215 9.69 6.18 -12.20
C ALA A 215 9.28 7.59 -11.78
N VAL A 216 9.67 8.64 -12.50
CA VAL A 216 9.36 10.03 -12.13
C VAL A 216 7.90 10.34 -12.44
N LEU A 217 7.14 10.78 -11.44
CA LEU A 217 5.77 11.22 -11.64
C LEU A 217 5.75 12.42 -12.61
N PRO A 218 4.97 12.38 -13.71
CA PRO A 218 5.03 13.40 -14.75
C PRO A 218 4.39 14.70 -14.28
N SER A 219 4.86 15.85 -14.76
CA SER A 219 4.32 17.17 -14.42
C SER A 219 2.85 17.40 -14.79
N SER A 220 2.22 16.49 -15.54
CA SER A 220 0.77 16.47 -15.75
C SER A 220 -0.02 15.94 -14.55
N ALA A 221 0.65 15.31 -13.58
CA ALA A 221 0.07 14.67 -12.40
C ALA A 221 0.54 15.27 -11.07
N LEU A 222 1.45 16.25 -11.09
CA LEU A 222 1.85 17.04 -9.93
C LEU A 222 2.20 18.47 -10.33
N ASN A 223 2.23 19.35 -9.35
CA ASN A 223 2.88 20.65 -9.43
C ASN A 223 3.85 20.83 -8.26
N LYS A 224 4.44 22.01 -8.13
CA LYS A 224 5.42 22.31 -7.06
C LYS A 224 4.89 22.14 -5.62
N ASN A 225 3.58 22.00 -5.42
CA ASN A 225 2.97 21.91 -4.09
C ASN A 225 2.15 20.62 -3.88
N TYR A 226 1.57 20.06 -4.94
CA TYR A 226 0.49 19.07 -4.84
C TYR A 226 0.60 17.96 -5.87
N VAL A 227 0.08 16.78 -5.52
CA VAL A 227 -0.31 15.76 -6.51
C VAL A 227 -1.66 16.18 -7.08
N THR A 228 -1.75 16.34 -8.40
CA THR A 228 -2.97 16.80 -9.07
C THR A 228 -3.74 15.64 -9.70
N ASN A 229 -3.10 14.48 -9.91
CA ASN A 229 -3.73 13.31 -10.50
C ASN A 229 -3.29 12.02 -9.80
N PHE A 230 -4.09 11.59 -8.84
CA PHE A 230 -3.87 10.34 -8.09
C PHE A 230 -4.06 9.09 -8.94
N SER A 231 -4.88 9.14 -9.99
CA SER A 231 -4.99 8.01 -10.93
C SER A 231 -3.69 7.77 -11.69
N THR A 232 -2.95 8.81 -12.05
CA THR A 232 -1.61 8.66 -12.64
C THR A 232 -0.63 8.08 -11.63
N LEU A 233 -0.56 8.63 -10.41
CA LEU A 233 0.28 8.08 -9.33
C LEU A 233 0.01 6.59 -9.11
N ARG A 234 -1.27 6.22 -8.96
CA ARG A 234 -1.68 4.84 -8.70
C ARG A 234 -1.40 3.91 -9.87
N SER A 235 -1.74 4.31 -11.10
CA SER A 235 -1.52 3.46 -12.28
C SER A 235 -0.03 3.24 -12.59
N MET A 236 0.81 4.26 -12.38
CA MET A 236 2.26 4.11 -12.49
C MET A 236 2.82 3.22 -11.38
N GLY A 237 2.33 3.38 -10.15
CA GLY A 237 2.70 2.54 -9.01
C GLY A 237 2.35 1.07 -9.21
N ASP A 238 1.09 0.80 -9.60
CA ASP A 238 0.63 -0.55 -9.91
C ASP A 238 1.48 -1.17 -11.03
N LYS A 239 1.81 -0.40 -12.07
CA LYS A 239 2.67 -0.87 -13.18
C LYS A 239 4.07 -1.26 -12.68
N LEU A 240 4.75 -0.35 -11.96
CA LEU A 240 6.12 -0.56 -11.49
C LEU A 240 6.21 -1.72 -10.49
N VAL A 241 5.26 -1.81 -9.55
CA VAL A 241 5.20 -2.91 -8.59
C VAL A 241 4.91 -4.25 -9.27
N ASN A 242 4.02 -4.28 -10.28
CA ASN A 242 3.79 -5.52 -11.03
C ASN A 242 5.04 -5.96 -11.80
N SER A 243 5.77 -5.04 -12.44
CA SER A 243 7.05 -5.37 -13.09
C SER A 243 8.07 -5.90 -12.09
N LEU A 244 8.18 -5.27 -10.92
CA LEU A 244 9.03 -5.77 -9.81
C LEU A 244 8.61 -7.18 -9.37
N ALA A 245 7.32 -7.38 -9.06
CA ALA A 245 6.80 -8.67 -8.61
C ALA A 245 7.03 -9.78 -9.65
N LYS A 246 6.91 -9.45 -10.94
CA LYS A 246 7.23 -10.37 -12.05
C LYS A 246 8.72 -10.73 -12.08
N ASN A 247 9.61 -9.76 -11.93
CA ASN A 247 11.06 -10.00 -11.89
C ASN A 247 11.48 -10.85 -10.67
N LEU A 248 10.75 -10.72 -9.57
CA LEU A 248 10.93 -11.52 -8.36
C LEU A 248 10.23 -12.89 -8.42
N GLY A 249 9.50 -13.20 -9.50
CA GLY A 249 8.77 -14.48 -9.64
C GLY A 249 7.57 -14.64 -8.69
N LEU A 250 7.02 -13.53 -8.18
CA LEU A 250 5.92 -13.53 -7.21
C LEU A 250 4.52 -13.64 -7.85
N VAL A 251 4.44 -13.52 -9.17
CA VAL A 251 3.20 -13.62 -9.96
C VAL A 251 3.39 -14.54 -11.18
N ALA A 252 2.34 -15.28 -11.54
CA ALA A 252 2.37 -16.21 -12.67
C ALA A 252 2.62 -15.46 -14.00
N GLY A 253 3.69 -15.81 -14.71
CA GLY A 253 4.09 -15.18 -15.98
C GLY A 253 5.47 -14.49 -15.98
N GLY A 254 6.22 -14.55 -14.87
CA GLY A 254 7.64 -14.21 -14.84
C GLY A 254 8.48 -15.26 -15.56
N SER A 255 9.28 -14.86 -16.55
CA SER A 255 10.38 -15.70 -17.04
C SER A 255 11.33 -15.96 -15.87
N PRO A 256 11.79 -17.19 -15.64
CA PRO A 256 12.66 -17.49 -14.52
C PRO A 256 14.05 -16.92 -14.78
N THR A 257 14.36 -15.78 -14.19
CA THR A 257 15.75 -15.40 -13.95
C THR A 257 16.24 -16.24 -12.78
N THR A 258 17.21 -17.09 -13.08
CA THR A 258 17.87 -18.11 -12.28
C THR A 258 17.96 -17.81 -10.78
N LEU A 259 17.02 -18.34 -9.98
CA LEU A 259 17.22 -18.56 -8.55
C LEU A 259 16.81 -19.99 -8.19
N ILE A 260 17.58 -20.53 -7.26
CA ILE A 260 17.90 -21.94 -7.09
C ILE A 260 16.68 -22.80 -6.76
N THR A 261 16.58 -23.92 -7.48
CA THR A 261 15.61 -25.01 -7.31
C THR A 261 15.63 -25.57 -5.89
N THR A 262 14.47 -25.66 -5.25
CA THR A 262 14.15 -26.79 -4.37
C THR A 262 12.67 -27.12 -4.52
N ALA A 263 12.43 -28.30 -5.09
CA ALA A 263 11.11 -28.80 -5.45
C ALA A 263 10.52 -29.63 -4.30
N ILE A 264 9.31 -29.29 -3.85
CA ILE A 264 8.30 -30.17 -3.22
C ILE A 264 6.98 -29.40 -3.37
N GLY A 265 5.83 -29.88 -3.83
CA GLY A 265 5.36 -31.17 -4.33
C GLY A 265 3.87 -30.97 -4.70
N SER A 266 3.48 -31.50 -5.86
CA SER A 266 2.13 -31.82 -6.36
C SER A 266 0.90 -31.03 -5.85
N SER A 267 0.36 -30.19 -6.74
CA SER A 267 -1.04 -29.73 -6.77
C SER A 267 -2.07 -30.85 -6.64
N PRO A 268 -3.24 -30.52 -6.07
CA PRO A 268 -4.52 -30.91 -6.62
C PRO A 268 -5.24 -29.68 -7.19
N THR A 269 -5.70 -29.82 -8.43
CA THR A 269 -6.59 -28.90 -9.14
C THR A 269 -7.97 -28.82 -8.50
N SER A 270 -8.50 -27.62 -8.32
CA SER A 270 -9.69 -27.09 -9.02
C SER A 270 -10.54 -26.14 -8.15
N GLY A 271 -10.81 -24.96 -8.72
CA GLY A 271 -11.57 -23.86 -8.15
C GLY A 271 -10.74 -22.57 -8.25
N SER A 272 -11.06 -21.68 -9.20
CA SER A 272 -10.46 -20.35 -9.26
C SER A 272 -10.83 -19.61 -7.99
N CYS A 273 -9.86 -19.37 -7.13
CA CYS A 273 -10.04 -18.57 -5.93
C CYS A 273 -9.20 -17.31 -6.05
N SER A 274 -9.67 -16.20 -5.47
CA SER A 274 -8.98 -14.91 -5.52
C SER A 274 -7.62 -14.91 -4.81
N TRP A 275 -7.41 -15.83 -3.86
CA TRP A 275 -6.16 -15.96 -3.10
C TRP A 275 -5.54 -17.36 -3.24
N SER A 276 -4.51 -17.48 -4.08
CA SER A 276 -3.78 -18.75 -4.31
C SER A 276 -3.22 -19.33 -3.01
N GLY A 277 -3.49 -20.61 -2.75
CA GLY A 277 -3.10 -21.30 -1.50
C GLY A 277 -4.19 -21.30 -0.42
N HIS A 278 -5.27 -20.56 -0.63
CA HIS A 278 -6.42 -20.40 0.28
C HIS A 278 -7.75 -20.80 -0.39
N CYS A 279 -7.66 -21.55 -1.49
CA CYS A 279 -8.79 -22.11 -2.21
C CYS A 279 -9.44 -23.27 -1.43
N ALA A 280 -10.53 -23.82 -1.97
CA ALA A 280 -11.14 -25.04 -1.43
C ALA A 280 -10.09 -26.16 -1.24
N GLY A 281 -9.99 -26.70 -0.03
CA GLY A 281 -9.00 -27.71 0.38
C GLY A 281 -7.67 -27.17 0.92
N ALA A 282 -7.45 -25.84 0.89
CA ALA A 282 -6.34 -25.19 1.57
C ALA A 282 -6.40 -25.39 3.09
N SER A 283 -5.25 -25.41 3.76
CA SER A 283 -5.20 -25.42 5.22
C SER A 283 -5.54 -24.04 5.79
N CYS A 284 -6.31 -24.00 6.88
CA CYS A 284 -6.74 -22.76 7.54
C CYS A 284 -6.78 -22.94 9.06
N SER A 285 -6.63 -21.85 9.81
CA SER A 285 -6.81 -21.81 11.27
C SER A 285 -8.05 -21.01 11.68
N SER A 286 -8.49 -20.09 10.82
CA SER A 286 -9.60 -19.17 11.01
C SER A 286 -10.28 -18.88 9.66
N GLU A 287 -11.47 -18.27 9.69
CA GLU A 287 -12.24 -17.96 8.47
C GLU A 287 -11.49 -16.99 7.53
N ASP A 288 -10.67 -16.10 8.07
CA ASP A 288 -9.86 -15.14 7.31
C ASP A 288 -8.72 -15.81 6.51
N ASP A 289 -8.44 -17.08 6.75
CA ASP A 289 -7.44 -17.87 6.02
C ASP A 289 -8.02 -18.49 4.73
N CYS A 290 -9.25 -18.14 4.34
CA CYS A 290 -9.94 -18.72 3.19
C CYS A 290 -10.34 -17.67 2.16
N SER A 291 -10.16 -18.01 0.88
CA SER A 291 -10.44 -17.12 -0.25
C SER A 291 -11.95 -17.02 -0.52
N ASP A 292 -12.40 -15.84 -0.96
CA ASP A 292 -13.78 -15.59 -1.39
C ASP A 292 -14.80 -15.92 -0.28
N ASP A 293 -15.92 -16.56 -0.61
CA ASP A 293 -16.96 -16.93 0.36
C ASP A 293 -16.68 -18.26 1.09
N LEU A 294 -15.44 -18.76 1.03
CA LEU A 294 -15.04 -20.00 1.70
C LEU A 294 -14.83 -19.76 3.20
N VAL A 295 -15.15 -20.76 4.02
CA VAL A 295 -14.95 -20.73 5.47
C VAL A 295 -14.03 -21.84 5.92
N CYS A 296 -13.33 -21.62 7.03
CA CYS A 296 -12.45 -22.61 7.60
C CYS A 296 -13.23 -23.70 8.35
N LYS A 297 -13.36 -24.87 7.74
CA LYS A 297 -14.04 -26.04 8.33
C LYS A 297 -13.05 -27.17 8.54
N SER A 298 -12.93 -27.60 9.80
CA SER A 298 -12.02 -28.70 10.17
C SER A 298 -10.57 -28.49 9.71
N GLY A 299 -10.08 -27.25 9.82
CA GLY A 299 -8.73 -26.87 9.40
C GLY A 299 -8.54 -26.81 7.88
N LYS A 300 -9.63 -26.83 7.09
CA LYS A 300 -9.61 -26.73 5.63
C LYS A 300 -10.62 -25.70 5.10
N CYS A 301 -10.22 -24.92 4.10
CA CYS A 301 -11.13 -24.02 3.42
C CYS A 301 -12.17 -24.81 2.63
N ALA A 302 -13.44 -24.54 2.88
CA ALA A 302 -14.54 -25.22 2.22
C ALA A 302 -15.69 -24.22 2.00
N SER A 303 -16.54 -24.50 1.02
CA SER A 303 -17.70 -23.66 0.76
C SER A 303 -18.53 -23.49 2.03
N SER A 304 -18.78 -22.23 2.38
CA SER A 304 -19.77 -21.89 3.38
C SER A 304 -21.10 -22.44 2.88
N THR A 305 -21.71 -23.28 3.69
CA THR A 305 -23.11 -23.66 3.48
C THR A 305 -23.98 -22.52 4.04
N SER A 306 -23.57 -21.26 3.82
CA SER A 306 -24.24 -20.09 4.35
C SER A 306 -25.50 -19.86 3.55
N CYS A 307 -26.58 -19.86 4.28
CA CYS A 307 -27.93 -19.52 3.89
C CYS A 307 -28.30 -18.32 4.75
N SER A 308 -29.15 -17.44 4.24
CA SER A 308 -29.76 -16.36 5.03
C SER A 308 -30.49 -16.85 6.30
N TRP A 309 -30.78 -18.15 6.41
CA TRP A 309 -31.49 -18.77 7.53
C TRP A 309 -31.01 -20.21 7.79
N SER A 310 -30.53 -20.44 9.01
CA SER A 310 -29.94 -21.71 9.43
C SER A 310 -30.92 -22.87 9.30
N GLY A 311 -30.49 -23.98 8.68
CA GLY A 311 -31.31 -25.17 8.46
C GLY A 311 -31.97 -25.26 7.07
N HIS A 312 -31.82 -24.24 6.22
CA HIS A 312 -32.46 -24.14 4.90
C HIS A 312 -31.44 -23.95 3.74
N CYS A 313 -30.19 -24.37 3.94
CA CYS A 313 -29.13 -24.30 2.94
C CYS A 313 -29.15 -25.44 1.92
N ALA A 314 -28.27 -25.36 0.91
CA ALA A 314 -28.05 -26.44 -0.04
C ALA A 314 -27.82 -27.79 0.69
N GLY A 315 -28.67 -28.78 0.40
CA GLY A 315 -28.67 -30.10 1.04
C GLY A 315 -29.57 -30.23 2.29
N ALA A 316 -30.15 -29.15 2.79
CA ALA A 316 -31.20 -29.18 3.80
C ALA A 316 -32.45 -29.91 3.28
N SER A 317 -33.20 -30.52 4.19
CA SER A 317 -34.48 -31.15 3.87
C SER A 317 -35.55 -30.08 3.63
N CYS A 318 -36.30 -30.22 2.54
CA CYS A 318 -37.38 -29.31 2.18
C CYS A 318 -38.62 -30.09 1.74
N SER A 319 -39.78 -29.47 1.81
CA SER A 319 -41.06 -30.02 1.37
C SER A 319 -41.71 -29.17 0.27
N SER A 320 -41.36 -27.89 0.20
CA SER A 320 -41.87 -26.91 -0.74
C SER A 320 -40.75 -25.95 -1.18
N GLY A 321 -40.99 -25.18 -2.26
CA GLY A 321 -40.01 -24.24 -2.80
C GLY A 321 -39.59 -23.14 -1.83
N ASP A 322 -40.44 -22.81 -0.86
CA ASP A 322 -40.20 -21.76 0.13
C ASP A 322 -39.38 -22.26 1.33
N ASP A 323 -39.05 -23.56 1.42
CA ASP A 323 -38.25 -24.13 2.51
C ASP A 323 -36.73 -23.98 2.27
N CYS A 324 -36.32 -23.20 1.28
CA CYS A 324 -34.94 -23.09 0.83
C CYS A 324 -34.46 -21.64 0.80
N SER A 325 -33.18 -21.44 1.14
CA SER A 325 -32.59 -20.11 1.25
C SER A 325 -32.15 -19.49 -0.04
N ASP A 326 -32.25 -18.17 -0.09
CA ASP A 326 -31.76 -17.33 -1.16
C ASP A 326 -32.39 -17.77 -2.49
N ASP A 327 -31.58 -18.04 -3.51
CA ASP A 327 -32.06 -18.47 -4.83
C ASP A 327 -32.23 -20.00 -4.96
N LEU A 328 -32.17 -20.77 -3.87
CA LEU A 328 -32.29 -22.23 -3.90
C LEU A 328 -33.76 -22.68 -4.03
N VAL A 329 -33.96 -23.82 -4.69
CA VAL A 329 -35.29 -24.44 -4.85
C VAL A 329 -35.31 -25.86 -4.29
N CYS A 330 -36.48 -26.31 -3.85
CA CYS A 330 -36.65 -27.66 -3.35
C CYS A 330 -36.70 -28.69 -4.50
N LYS A 331 -35.64 -29.46 -4.68
CA LYS A 331 -35.55 -30.58 -5.64
C LYS A 331 -35.46 -31.89 -4.89
N SER A 332 -36.42 -32.78 -5.15
CA SER A 332 -36.45 -34.14 -4.56
C SER A 332 -36.34 -34.15 -3.03
N GLY A 333 -37.00 -33.18 -2.37
CA GLY A 333 -36.98 -33.04 -0.92
C GLY A 333 -35.69 -32.45 -0.34
N LYS A 334 -34.82 -31.88 -1.19
CA LYS A 334 -33.58 -31.20 -0.79
C LYS A 334 -33.42 -29.83 -1.45
N CYS A 335 -32.91 -28.85 -0.70
CA CYS A 335 -32.60 -27.54 -1.26
C CYS A 335 -31.39 -27.63 -2.19
N ALA A 336 -31.53 -27.16 -3.42
CA ALA A 336 -30.50 -27.19 -4.45
C ALA A 336 -30.67 -25.99 -5.40
N SER A 337 -29.67 -25.69 -6.21
CA SER A 337 -29.78 -24.65 -7.23
C SER A 337 -30.92 -24.95 -8.24
N PRO A 338 -31.57 -23.91 -8.80
CA PRO A 338 -32.66 -24.00 -9.78
C PRO A 338 -32.43 -24.96 -10.94
#